data_AF-A0A6N8Y9T8-F1
#
_entry.id   AF-A0A6N8Y9T8-F1
#
_cell.length_a   1.000
_cell.length_b   1.000
_cell.length_c   1.000
_cell.angle_alpha   90.00
_cell.angle_beta   90.00
_cell.angle_gamma   90.00
#
_symmetry.space_group_name_H-M   'P 1'
#
loop_
_entity.id
_entity.type
_entity.pdbx_description
1 polymer ?
#
loop_
_entity_poly.entity_id
_entity_poly.type
_entity_poly.pdbx_seq_one_letter_code
_entity_poly.pdbx_strand_id
1 'polypeptide(L)'
;VLGWRTDRFPAFYVRDGGLELTTVVDDSREVAAAFRASGVLGHPGGMLVANPIPADAELDRRMVEAVIETAEVEARRDGVSGGDVTPAVLTALAEATGGAAVQANIALAESNAVVAAEIAAALAQNPAAGQGAEP
;
A
#
# COMPACT_ATOMS: atom_id res chain seq x y z
N VAL A 1 10.06 -4.34 -3.08
CA VAL A 1 8.96 -3.83 -2.22
C VAL A 1 9.61 -3.06 -1.10
N LEU A 2 9.16 -1.85 -0.80
CA LEU A 2 9.68 -0.98 0.25
C LEU A 2 8.56 -0.73 1.27
N GLY A 3 8.85 -0.80 2.56
CA GLY A 3 7.93 -0.40 3.61
C GLY A 3 8.09 1.07 3.95
N TRP A 4 7.02 1.85 3.81
CA TRP A 4 7.02 3.26 4.21
C TRP A 4 6.94 3.36 5.74
N ARG A 5 8.09 3.61 6.38
CA ARG A 5 8.23 3.72 7.84
C ARG A 5 7.70 2.50 8.61
N THR A 6 7.78 1.32 7.99
CA THR A 6 7.29 0.05 8.55
C THR A 6 8.15 -1.11 8.06
N ASP A 7 8.42 -2.07 8.93
CA ASP A 7 9.01 -3.37 8.62
C ASP A 7 7.95 -4.48 8.45
N ARG A 8 6.67 -4.14 8.62
CA ARG A 8 5.52 -5.04 8.43
C ARG A 8 4.80 -4.72 7.13
N PHE A 9 4.45 -5.74 6.36
CA PHE A 9 3.65 -5.60 5.14
C PHE A 9 2.19 -5.26 5.51
N PRO A 10 1.66 -4.09 5.13
CA PRO A 10 0.29 -3.71 5.42
C PRO A 10 -0.71 -4.51 4.56
N ALA A 11 -1.78 -5.00 5.19
CA ALA A 11 -2.84 -5.78 4.55
C ALA A 11 -4.09 -4.93 4.32
N PHE A 12 -3.91 -3.80 3.64
CA PHE A 12 -4.97 -2.87 3.23
C PHE A 12 -5.71 -2.24 4.42
N TYR A 13 -6.70 -2.93 5.00
CA TYR A 13 -7.46 -2.47 6.18
C TYR A 13 -6.73 -2.64 7.52
N VAL A 14 -5.62 -3.39 7.52
CA VAL A 14 -4.82 -3.73 8.70
C VAL A 14 -3.38 -3.30 8.48
N ARG A 15 -2.74 -2.72 9.49
CA ARG A 15 -1.37 -2.19 9.40
C ARG A 15 -0.31 -3.29 9.33
N ASP A 16 -0.57 -4.46 9.94
CA ASP A 16 0.31 -5.63 9.90
C ASP A 16 -0.43 -6.88 9.37
N GLY A 17 -0.11 -7.25 8.12
CA GLY A 17 -0.62 -8.46 7.47
C GLY A 17 0.02 -9.77 7.94
N GLY A 18 1.04 -9.71 8.80
CA GLY A 18 1.79 -10.87 9.28
C GLY A 18 3.05 -11.21 8.48
N LEU A 19 3.37 -10.43 7.44
CA LEU A 19 4.58 -10.62 6.62
C LEU A 19 5.62 -9.53 6.92
N GLU A 20 6.88 -9.91 6.92
CA GLU A 20 8.02 -9.00 7.14
C GLU A 20 8.52 -8.41 5.82
N LEU A 21 8.87 -7.13 5.86
CA LEU A 21 9.54 -6.41 4.78
C LEU A 21 11.04 -6.35 5.07
N THR A 22 11.85 -6.70 4.07
CA THR A 22 13.30 -6.67 4.18
C THR A 22 13.90 -5.27 3.97
N THR A 23 13.07 -4.28 3.64
CA THR A 23 13.54 -2.93 3.30
C THR A 23 12.52 -1.91 3.76
N VAL A 24 12.94 -1.08 4.71
CA VAL A 24 12.20 0.05 5.26
C VAL A 24 12.79 1.32 4.69
N VAL A 25 11.93 2.28 4.40
CA VAL A 25 12.32 3.64 4.00
C VAL A 25 11.66 4.65 4.92
N ASP A 26 12.43 5.65 5.36
CA ASP A 26 11.96 6.65 6.32
C ASP A 26 11.35 7.88 5.62
N ASP A 27 11.77 8.17 4.39
CA ASP A 27 11.29 9.32 3.63
C ASP A 27 11.25 9.11 2.11
N SER A 28 10.70 10.11 1.42
CA SER A 28 10.49 10.08 -0.03
C SER A 28 11.79 10.16 -0.84
N ARG A 29 12.88 10.67 -0.26
CA ARG A 29 14.19 10.78 -0.91
C ARG A 29 14.84 9.41 -1.02
N GLU A 30 14.69 8.57 0.01
CA GLU A 30 15.16 7.18 -0.04
C GLU A 30 14.46 6.37 -1.12
N VAL A 31 13.13 6.52 -1.23
CA VAL A 31 12.34 5.93 -2.31
C VAL A 31 12.85 6.42 -3.68
N ALA A 32 13.02 7.73 -3.85
CA ALA A 32 13.51 8.31 -5.10
C ALA A 32 14.92 7.82 -5.47
N ALA A 33 15.82 7.68 -4.49
CA ALA A 33 17.16 7.14 -4.68
C ALA A 33 17.12 5.67 -5.12
N ALA A 34 16.33 4.83 -4.45
CA ALA A 34 16.16 3.42 -4.81
C ALA A 34 15.57 3.26 -6.23
N PHE A 35 14.57 4.06 -6.58
CA PHE A 35 13.98 4.06 -7.92
C PHE A 35 14.98 4.42 -9.01
N ARG A 36 15.79 5.47 -8.80
CA ARG A 36 16.84 5.88 -9.76
C ARG A 36 17.93 4.83 -9.89
N ALA A 37 18.38 4.25 -8.78
CA ALA A 37 19.37 3.17 -8.79
C ALA A 37 18.86 1.95 -9.56
N SER A 38 17.59 1.58 -9.37
CA SER A 38 16.91 0.52 -10.14
C SER A 38 16.97 0.79 -11.65
N GLY A 39 16.74 2.04 -12.07
CA GLY A 39 16.86 2.45 -13.47
C GLY A 39 18.28 2.37 -14.02
N VAL A 40 19.28 2.82 -13.25
CA VAL A 40 20.71 2.75 -13.64
C VAL A 40 21.18 1.30 -13.81
N LEU A 41 20.67 0.39 -12.99
CA LEU A 41 20.96 -1.04 -13.07
C LEU A 41 20.17 -1.76 -14.18
N GLY A 42 19.32 -1.06 -14.93
CA GLY A 42 18.53 -1.62 -16.01
C GLY A 42 17.42 -2.56 -15.55
N HIS A 43 16.94 -2.44 -14.31
CA HIS A 43 15.84 -3.27 -13.81
C HIS A 43 14.51 -2.87 -14.49
N PRO A 44 13.80 -3.78 -15.17
CA PRO A 44 12.63 -3.45 -15.99
C PRO A 44 11.31 -3.33 -15.19
N GLY A 45 11.32 -3.66 -13.90
CA GLY A 45 10.13 -3.69 -13.05
C GLY A 45 9.77 -2.36 -12.40
N GLY A 46 8.54 -2.29 -11.88
CA GLY A 46 8.10 -1.21 -11.00
C GLY A 46 8.55 -1.41 -9.55
N MET A 47 8.35 -0.39 -8.72
CA MET A 47 8.65 -0.43 -7.30
C MET A 47 7.38 -0.25 -6.47
N LEU A 48 7.07 -1.25 -5.64
CA LEU A 48 5.94 -1.20 -4.71
C LEU A 48 6.40 -0.55 -3.39
N VAL A 49 5.77 0.56 -3.02
CA VAL A 49 5.90 1.20 -1.70
C VAL A 49 4.65 0.87 -0.90
N ALA A 50 4.82 0.12 0.18
CA ALA A 50 3.75 -0.35 1.05
C ALA A 50 3.59 0.63 2.21
N ASN A 51 2.53 1.43 2.16
CA ASN A 51 2.17 2.43 3.16
C ASN A 51 1.02 1.88 4.04
N PRO A 52 1.22 1.72 5.37
CA PRO A 52 0.15 1.29 6.26
C PRO A 52 -1.02 2.27 6.29
N ILE A 53 -2.24 1.75 6.40
CA ILE A 53 -3.44 2.55 6.67
C ILE A 53 -3.25 3.42 7.92
N PRO A 54 -3.76 4.67 7.95
CA PRO A 54 -3.75 5.49 9.17
C PRO A 54 -4.27 4.72 10.39
N ALA A 55 -3.63 4.90 11.54
CA ALA A 55 -3.90 4.10 12.73
C ALA A 55 -5.32 4.28 13.29
N ASP A 56 -5.93 5.43 13.04
CA ASP A 56 -7.31 5.76 13.40
C ASP A 56 -8.35 5.18 12.41
N ALA A 57 -7.91 4.70 11.25
CA ALA A 57 -8.73 4.09 10.22
C ALA A 57 -8.55 2.56 10.11
N GLU A 58 -7.67 1.97 10.93
CA GLU A 58 -7.42 0.52 10.97
C GLU A 58 -8.66 -0.25 11.45
N LEU A 59 -8.95 -1.37 10.78
CA LEU A 59 -10.02 -2.28 11.17
C LEU A 59 -9.50 -3.46 12.00
N ASP A 60 -10.38 -4.10 12.76
CA ASP A 60 -10.04 -5.32 13.48
C ASP A 60 -9.65 -6.43 12.50
N ARG A 61 -8.43 -6.96 12.68
CA ARG A 61 -7.86 -7.98 11.80
C ARG A 61 -8.71 -9.24 11.71
N ARG A 62 -9.19 -9.76 12.85
CA ARG A 62 -9.94 -11.02 12.89
C ARG A 62 -11.29 -10.87 12.19
N MET A 63 -11.93 -9.72 12.37
CA MET A 63 -13.16 -9.38 11.67
C MET A 63 -12.93 -9.31 10.15
N VAL A 64 -11.90 -8.59 9.69
CA VAL A 64 -11.59 -8.48 8.25
C VAL A 64 -11.31 -9.86 7.65
N GLU A 65 -10.47 -10.67 8.29
CA GLU A 65 -10.13 -12.03 7.84
C GLU A 65 -11.39 -12.92 7.75
N ALA A 66 -12.25 -12.90 8.77
CA ALA A 66 -13.47 -13.70 8.80
C ALA A 66 -14.49 -13.30 7.72
N VAL A 67 -14.64 -12.00 7.46
CA VAL A 67 -15.55 -11.49 6.42
C VAL A 67 -15.01 -11.84 5.03
N ILE A 68 -13.71 -11.69 4.79
CA ILE A 68 -13.08 -12.08 3.51
C ILE A 68 -13.28 -13.57 3.26
N GLU A 69 -12.98 -14.43 4.25
CA GLU A 69 -13.15 -15.89 4.11
C GLU A 69 -14.60 -16.24 3.77
N THR A 70 -15.57 -15.65 4.47
CA THR A 70 -17.00 -15.87 4.24
C THR A 70 -17.40 -15.41 2.84
N ALA A 71 -17.03 -14.17 2.46
CA ALA A 71 -17.37 -13.58 1.17
C ALA A 71 -16.78 -14.38 0.00
N GLU A 72 -15.55 -14.91 0.14
CA GLU A 72 -14.96 -15.78 -0.88
C GLU A 72 -15.68 -17.11 -1.03
N VAL A 73 -16.15 -17.71 0.07
CA VAL A 73 -16.96 -18.94 0.03
C VAL A 73 -18.28 -18.68 -0.68
N GLU A 74 -18.96 -17.58 -0.35
CA GLU A 74 -20.22 -17.19 -0.97
C GLU A 74 -20.05 -16.86 -2.45
N ALA A 75 -19.03 -16.08 -2.82
CA ALA A 75 -18.71 -15.76 -4.20
C ALA A 75 -18.49 -17.02 -5.04
N ARG A 76 -17.74 -18.00 -4.51
CA ARG A 76 -17.57 -19.32 -5.16
C ARG A 76 -18.87 -20.09 -5.31
N ARG A 77 -19.71 -20.11 -4.27
CA ARG A 77 -21.02 -20.80 -4.30
C ARG A 77 -21.94 -20.19 -5.36
N ASP A 78 -21.89 -18.87 -5.49
CA ASP A 78 -22.78 -18.11 -6.38
C ASP A 78 -22.21 -17.98 -7.81
N GLY A 79 -21.07 -18.63 -8.09
CA GLY A 79 -20.46 -18.66 -9.42
C GLY A 79 -19.73 -17.36 -9.83
N VAL A 80 -19.50 -16.46 -8.88
CA VAL A 80 -18.74 -15.22 -9.08
C VAL A 80 -17.27 -15.59 -9.31
N SER A 81 -16.67 -15.07 -10.37
CA SER A 81 -15.30 -15.42 -10.76
C SER A 81 -14.58 -14.27 -11.45
N GLY A 82 -13.26 -14.40 -11.61
CA GLY A 82 -12.45 -13.37 -12.26
C GLY A 82 -12.51 -12.03 -11.53
N GLY A 83 -12.67 -10.94 -12.29
CA GLY A 83 -12.70 -9.58 -11.75
C GLY A 83 -13.86 -9.29 -10.80
N ASP A 84 -14.94 -10.08 -10.86
CA ASP A 84 -16.16 -9.86 -10.06
C ASP A 84 -16.01 -10.27 -8.59
N VAL A 85 -14.97 -11.05 -8.27
CA VAL A 85 -14.68 -11.45 -6.87
C VAL A 85 -14.32 -10.24 -6.02
N THR A 86 -13.56 -9.28 -6.57
CA THR A 86 -13.11 -8.11 -5.80
C THR A 86 -14.29 -7.22 -5.37
N PRO A 87 -15.21 -6.80 -6.25
CA PRO A 87 -16.43 -6.10 -5.84
C PRO A 87 -17.27 -6.86 -4.83
N ALA A 88 -17.40 -8.19 -4.96
CA ALA A 88 -18.17 -9.01 -4.02
C ALA A 88 -17.58 -8.96 -2.60
N VAL A 89 -16.26 -9.17 -2.47
CA VAL A 89 -15.56 -9.13 -1.18
C VAL A 89 -15.61 -7.73 -0.55
N LEU A 90 -15.41 -6.67 -1.35
CA LEU A 90 -15.47 -5.29 -0.85
C LEU A 90 -16.88 -4.90 -0.40
N THR A 91 -17.92 -5.39 -1.09
CA THR A 91 -19.32 -5.17 -0.69
C THR A 91 -19.62 -5.85 0.65
N ALA A 92 -19.22 -7.11 0.81
CA ALA A 92 -19.39 -7.84 2.07
C ALA A 92 -18.70 -7.15 3.25
N LEU A 93 -17.48 -6.63 3.04
CA LEU A 93 -16.76 -5.83 4.05
C LEU A 93 -17.49 -4.53 4.39
N ALA A 94 -18.02 -3.82 3.40
CA ALA A 94 -18.79 -2.61 3.64
C ALA A 94 -20.06 -2.90 4.47
N GLU A 95 -20.78 -3.98 4.16
CA GLU A 95 -21.98 -4.39 4.89
C GLU A 95 -21.67 -4.84 6.32
N ALA A 96 -20.69 -5.74 6.48
CA ALA A 96 -20.31 -6.29 7.79
C ALA A 96 -19.79 -5.22 8.76
N THR A 97 -19.22 -4.13 8.24
CA THR A 97 -18.66 -3.03 9.05
C THR A 97 -19.59 -1.84 9.18
N GLY A 98 -20.83 -1.91 8.66
CA GLY A 98 -21.76 -0.78 8.66
C GLY A 98 -21.19 0.45 7.92
N GLY A 99 -20.36 0.23 6.90
CA GLY A 99 -19.71 1.27 6.10
C GLY A 99 -18.32 1.69 6.58
N ALA A 100 -17.81 1.20 7.71
CA ALA A 100 -16.48 1.59 8.19
C ALA A 100 -15.35 1.18 7.23
N ALA A 101 -15.49 0.04 6.52
CA ALA A 101 -14.55 -0.36 5.48
C ALA A 101 -14.45 0.65 4.32
N VAL A 102 -15.57 1.30 3.97
CA VAL A 102 -15.56 2.36 2.95
C VAL A 102 -14.76 3.57 3.44
N GLN A 103 -14.99 3.98 4.70
CA GLN A 103 -14.24 5.10 5.29
C GLN A 103 -12.74 4.79 5.43
N ALA A 104 -12.40 3.57 5.86
CA ALA A 104 -11.03 3.10 5.95
C ALA A 104 -10.31 3.12 4.60
N ASN A 105 -10.99 2.69 3.52
CA ASN A 105 -10.44 2.72 2.17
C ASN A 105 -10.21 4.15 1.67
N ILE A 106 -11.13 5.09 1.97
CA ILE A 106 -10.93 6.52 1.66
C ILE A 106 -9.70 7.08 2.38
N ALA A 107 -9.59 6.85 3.70
CA ALA A 107 -8.45 7.31 4.48
C ALA A 107 -7.12 6.71 3.99
N LEU A 108 -7.12 5.42 3.61
CA LEU A 108 -5.96 4.77 2.99
C LEU A 108 -5.61 5.41 1.64
N ALA A 109 -6.60 5.67 0.78
CA ALA A 109 -6.38 6.29 -0.52
C ALA A 109 -5.80 7.70 -0.39
N GLU A 110 -6.31 8.52 0.53
CA GLU A 110 -5.79 9.85 0.85
C GLU A 110 -4.36 9.78 1.38
N SER A 111 -4.08 8.87 2.33
CA SER A 111 -2.74 8.65 2.86
C SER A 111 -1.75 8.24 1.75
N ASN A 112 -2.16 7.31 0.88
CA ASN A 112 -1.36 6.88 -0.27
C ASN A 112 -1.12 8.02 -1.26
N ALA A 113 -2.10 8.89 -1.50
CA ALA A 113 -1.95 10.05 -2.38
C ALA A 113 -0.92 11.05 -1.83
N VAL A 114 -0.92 11.29 -0.52
CA VAL A 114 0.09 12.15 0.13
C VAL A 114 1.50 11.57 -0.05
N VAL A 115 1.70 10.30 0.30
CA VAL A 115 3.01 9.63 0.16
C VAL A 115 3.47 9.61 -1.31
N ALA A 116 2.57 9.31 -2.24
CA ALA A 116 2.87 9.32 -3.67
C ALA A 116 3.28 10.72 -4.16
N ALA A 117 2.62 11.78 -3.70
CA ALA A 117 2.96 13.15 -4.03
C ALA A 117 4.35 13.55 -3.49
N GLU A 118 4.69 13.14 -2.27
CA GLU A 118 6.03 13.36 -1.69
C GLU A 118 7.12 12.67 -2.52
N ILE A 119 6.89 11.42 -2.91
CA ILE A 119 7.82 10.64 -3.75
C ILE A 119 7.97 11.29 -5.13
N ALA A 120 6.86 11.69 -5.76
CA ALA A 120 6.88 12.37 -7.06
C ALA A 120 7.68 13.68 -7.00
N ALA A 121 7.49 14.48 -5.95
CA ALA A 121 8.25 15.71 -5.74
C ALA A 121 9.75 15.44 -5.53
N ALA A 122 10.11 14.40 -4.77
CA ALA A 122 11.50 13.99 -4.60
C ALA A 122 12.14 13.48 -5.91
N LEU A 123 11.37 12.76 -6.74
CA LEU A 123 11.82 12.29 -8.05
C LEU A 123 12.02 13.43 -9.05
N ALA A 124 11.19 14.47 -8.99
CA ALA A 124 11.29 15.65 -9.86
C ALA A 124 12.48 16.55 -9.51
N GLN A 125 12.97 16.52 -8.27
CA GLN A 125 14.15 17.27 -7.85
C GLN A 125 15.42 16.70 -8.50
N ASN A 126 16.08 17.49 -9.34
CA ASN A 126 17.30 17.10 -10.04
C ASN A 126 18.45 16.91 -9.02
N PRO A 127 19.09 15.72 -8.94
CA PRO A 127 20.21 15.50 -8.01
C PRO A 127 21.46 16.34 -8.36
N ALA A 128 21.49 16.97 -9.53
CA ALA A 128 22.63 17.74 -10.04
C ALA A 128 22.85 19.12 -9.38
N ALA A 129 22.03 19.56 -8.43
CA ALA A 129 22.19 20.90 -7.80
C ALA A 129 23.11 20.93 -6.56
N GLY A 130 23.68 19.79 -6.13
CA GLY A 130 24.39 19.68 -4.84
C GLY A 130 25.79 19.07 -4.85
N GLN A 131 26.31 18.62 -5.99
CA GLN A 131 27.72 18.22 -6.08
C GLN A 131 28.49 19.36 -6.73
N GLY A 132 28.80 20.35 -5.89
CA GLY A 132 29.82 21.33 -6.15
C GLY A 132 31.15 20.64 -6.46
N ALA A 133 31.86 21.26 -7.38
CA ALA A 133 33.25 21.01 -7.66
C ALA A 133 34.06 20.85 -6.38
N GLU A 134 35.04 19.95 -6.39
CA GLU A 134 36.36 20.21 -5.82
C GLU A 134 37.39 19.22 -6.45
N PRO A 135 38.68 19.55 -6.39
CA PRO A 135 39.53 19.87 -7.54
C PRO A 135 40.17 18.71 -8.29
#